data_AF-A0AA95JX22-F1
#
_entry.id   AF-A0AA95JX22-F1
#
_cell.length_a   1.000
_cell.length_b   1.000
_cell.length_c   1.000
_cell.angle_alpha   90.00
_cell.angle_beta   90.00
_cell.angle_gamma   90.00
#
_symmetry.space_group_name_H-M   'P 1'
#
loop_
_entity.id
_entity.type
_entity.pdbx_description
1 polymer ?
#
loop_
_entity_poly.entity_id
_entity_poly.type
_entity_poly.pdbx_seq_one_letter_code
_entity_poly.pdbx_strand_id
1 'polypeptide(L)'
;MVYIPPPSKSAFIQLGDYVPKVGIYTNPGVVAEKKDDGTIVIDTNKDSIKQYHRHSITTGLTPSEKEIFNDIMDDVMSMGENSERIIELQKRIDSLKSTPKNKKVSDFLRNEQAQLIRWSKDLPRVYNTMPEKLR
;
A
#
# COMPACT_ATOMS: atom_id res chain seq x y z
N MET A 1 22.31 -10.36 6.34
CA MET A 1 22.24 -8.93 6.72
C MET A 1 23.34 -8.18 6.02
N VAL A 2 23.04 -7.00 5.46
CA VAL A 2 24.04 -6.12 4.82
C VAL A 2 23.86 -4.72 5.37
N TYR A 3 24.99 -4.08 5.67
CA TYR A 3 25.08 -2.75 6.25
C TYR A 3 25.28 -1.74 5.13
N ILE A 4 24.37 -0.77 4.98
CA ILE A 4 24.50 0.30 4.00
C ILE A 4 24.60 1.62 4.74
N PRO A 5 25.67 2.42 4.53
CA PRO A 5 25.76 3.75 5.13
C PRO A 5 24.56 4.62 4.70
N PRO A 6 24.16 5.60 5.52
CA PRO A 6 22.98 6.43 5.24
C PRO A 6 23.06 7.03 3.83
N PRO A 7 22.00 6.88 3.00
CA PRO A 7 21.99 7.48 1.67
C PRO A 7 22.12 9.00 1.80
N SER A 8 23.04 9.58 1.02
CA SER A 8 23.24 11.03 1.00
C SER A 8 22.00 11.70 0.40
N LYS A 9 21.41 12.61 1.19
CA LYS A 9 20.13 13.34 1.01
C LYS A 9 18.91 12.61 1.56
N SER A 10 18.47 13.07 2.74
CA SER A 10 17.07 13.19 3.19
C SER A 10 16.04 12.18 2.66
N ALA A 11 16.42 10.91 2.52
CA ALA A 11 15.50 9.86 2.18
C ALA A 11 14.76 9.57 3.49
N PHE A 12 13.48 9.95 3.56
CA PHE A 12 12.58 9.66 4.68
C PHE A 12 12.27 8.16 4.73
N ILE A 13 13.30 7.33 4.74
CA ILE A 13 13.21 5.87 4.75
C ILE A 13 12.60 5.48 6.09
N GLN A 14 11.43 4.86 6.01
CA GLN A 14 10.68 4.32 7.12
C GLN A 14 11.04 2.84 7.33
N LEU A 15 10.73 2.34 8.52
CA LEU A 15 10.77 0.91 8.79
C LEU A 15 9.84 0.16 7.81
N GLY A 16 10.32 -0.96 7.29
CA GLY A 16 9.64 -1.76 6.28
C GLY A 16 9.61 -1.14 4.89
N ASP A 17 10.36 -0.07 4.60
CA ASP A 17 10.47 0.46 3.24
C ASP A 17 11.34 -0.44 2.36
N TYR A 18 10.97 -0.54 1.08
CA TYR A 18 11.72 -1.29 0.09
C TYR A 18 12.98 -0.53 -0.31
N VAL A 19 14.15 -1.14 -0.13
CA VAL A 19 15.45 -0.51 -0.41
C VAL A 19 16.35 -1.46 -1.20
N PRO A 20 17.00 -0.99 -2.28
CA PRO A 20 18.01 -1.78 -2.98
C PRO A 20 19.25 -2.00 -2.11
N LYS A 21 19.78 -3.23 -2.12
CA LYS A 21 20.87 -3.67 -1.25
C LYS A 21 22.23 -3.04 -1.61
N VAL A 22 22.48 -2.78 -2.89
CA VAL A 22 23.66 -2.11 -3.45
C VAL A 22 23.32 -1.73 -4.90
N GLY A 23 22.99 -0.47 -5.17
CA GLY A 23 22.67 -0.01 -6.53
C GLY A 23 21.42 -0.65 -7.18
N ILE A 24 21.18 -0.33 -8.44
CA ILE A 24 19.92 -0.57 -9.17
C ILE A 24 19.63 -2.05 -9.48
N TYR A 25 20.60 -2.96 -9.28
CA TYR A 25 20.56 -4.35 -9.77
C TYR A 25 20.70 -5.42 -8.69
N THR A 26 20.53 -5.08 -7.42
CA THR A 26 20.63 -6.06 -6.33
C THR A 26 19.27 -6.46 -5.79
N ASN A 27 19.16 -7.72 -5.34
CA ASN A 27 17.93 -8.22 -4.74
C ASN A 27 17.52 -7.27 -3.59
N PRO A 28 16.35 -6.63 -3.73
CA PRO A 28 15.89 -5.64 -2.79
C PRO A 28 15.50 -6.28 -1.45
N GLY A 29 15.65 -5.50 -0.38
CA GLY A 29 15.23 -5.88 0.97
C GLY A 29 14.31 -4.85 1.59
N VAL A 30 13.89 -5.11 2.82
CA VAL A 30 13.12 -4.17 3.65
C VAL A 30 13.98 -3.63 4.78
N VAL A 31 13.74 -2.38 5.16
CA VAL A 31 14.36 -1.80 6.35
C VAL A 31 13.84 -2.48 7.60
N ALA A 32 14.71 -3.20 8.29
CA ALA A 32 14.39 -3.91 9.54
C ALA A 32 14.70 -3.07 10.78
N GLU A 33 15.74 -2.25 10.73
CA GLU A 33 16.16 -1.42 11.86
C GLU A 33 16.80 -0.14 11.36
N LYS A 34 16.61 0.96 12.12
CA LYS A 34 17.32 2.21 11.93
C LYS A 34 18.07 2.53 13.22
N LYS A 35 19.40 2.58 13.13
CA LYS A 35 20.28 2.89 14.26
C LYS A 35 20.41 4.40 14.45
N ASP A 36 20.80 4.80 15.66
CA ASP A 36 20.97 6.21 16.05
C ASP A 36 22.08 6.93 15.25
N ASP A 37 23.05 6.16 14.75
CA ASP A 37 24.12 6.65 13.87
C ASP A 37 23.66 6.93 12.42
N GLY A 38 22.37 6.73 12.14
CA GLY A 38 21.76 6.89 10.82
C GLY A 38 21.89 5.65 9.93
N THR A 39 22.52 4.58 10.40
CA THR A 39 22.68 3.37 9.61
C THR A 39 21.42 2.52 9.60
N ILE A 40 21.15 1.91 8.45
CA ILE A 40 19.94 1.13 8.19
C ILE A 40 20.33 -0.34 8.06
N VAL A 41 19.67 -1.19 8.83
CA VAL A 41 19.78 -2.65 8.70
C VAL A 41 18.71 -3.11 7.72
N ILE A 42 19.15 -3.75 6.65
CA ILE A 42 18.26 -4.29 5.63
C ILE A 42 18.12 -5.79 5.81
N ASP A 43 16.88 -6.23 5.93
CA ASP A 43 16.51 -7.64 5.86
C ASP A 43 16.12 -8.01 4.43
N THR A 44 16.75 -9.07 3.93
CA THR A 44 16.50 -9.64 2.61
C THR A 44 15.64 -10.90 2.66
N ASN A 45 15.17 -11.29 3.85
CA ASN A 45 14.28 -12.43 4.02
C ASN A 45 12.93 -12.17 3.36
N LYS A 46 12.43 -13.18 2.64
CA LYS A 46 11.15 -13.10 1.91
C LYS A 46 9.97 -12.88 2.85
N ASP A 47 10.01 -13.43 4.06
CA ASP A 47 8.91 -13.33 5.03
C ASP A 47 8.78 -11.91 5.59
N SER A 48 9.91 -11.27 5.90
CA SER A 48 9.96 -9.86 6.32
C SER A 48 9.49 -8.93 5.21
N ILE A 49 9.84 -9.21 3.95
CA ILE A 49 9.32 -8.46 2.80
C ILE A 49 7.80 -8.61 2.68
N LYS A 50 7.30 -9.85 2.77
CA LYS A 50 5.87 -10.13 2.72
C LYS A 50 5.11 -9.41 3.83
N GLN A 51 5.65 -9.31 5.05
CA GLN A 51 4.97 -8.64 6.16
C GLN A 51 4.58 -7.19 5.82
N TYR A 52 5.49 -6.43 5.19
CA TYR A 52 5.27 -5.02 4.86
C TYR A 52 4.62 -4.79 3.49
N HIS A 53 4.87 -5.69 2.54
CA HIS A 53 4.44 -5.60 1.15
C HIS A 53 3.61 -6.83 0.73
N ARG A 54 2.48 -7.07 1.40
CA ARG A 54 1.57 -8.17 1.03
C ARG A 54 0.85 -7.91 -0.28
N HIS A 55 0.29 -6.70 -0.41
CA HIS A 55 -0.55 -6.33 -1.56
C HIS A 55 0.15 -5.39 -2.53
N SER A 56 0.94 -4.44 -2.03
CA SER A 56 1.58 -3.42 -2.87
C SER A 56 2.85 -2.82 -2.26
N ILE A 57 3.56 -2.05 -3.07
CA ILE A 57 4.72 -1.27 -2.65
C ILE A 57 4.23 -0.05 -1.87
N THR A 58 4.32 -0.13 -0.55
CA THR A 58 3.84 0.87 0.42
C THR A 58 4.98 1.76 0.95
N THR A 59 6.05 1.91 0.16
CA THR A 59 7.23 2.70 0.54
C THR A 59 6.84 4.14 0.86
N GLY A 60 7.26 4.66 2.02
CA GLY A 60 6.91 6.00 2.49
C GLY A 60 5.68 6.08 3.40
N LEU A 61 4.99 4.95 3.63
CA LEU A 61 4.04 4.79 4.73
C LEU A 61 4.79 4.39 6.01
N THR A 62 4.35 4.92 7.14
CA THR A 62 4.81 4.48 8.46
C THR A 62 4.33 3.04 8.75
N PRO A 63 4.95 2.33 9.70
CA PRO A 63 4.53 0.96 10.04
C PRO A 63 3.04 0.82 10.38
N SER A 64 2.49 1.77 11.14
CA SER A 64 1.05 1.79 11.48
C SER A 64 0.17 2.06 10.27
N GLU A 65 0.60 2.95 9.36
CA GLU A 65 -0.12 3.21 8.10
C GLU A 65 -0.10 2.00 7.15
N LYS A 66 1.02 1.24 7.14
CA LYS A 66 1.15 -0.02 6.38
C LYS A 66 0.24 -1.10 6.92
N GLU A 67 0.11 -1.21 8.24
CA GLU A 67 -0.80 -2.15 8.88
C GLU A 67 -2.26 -1.84 8.49
N ILE A 68 -2.69 -0.59 8.63
CA ILE A 68 -4.03 -0.14 8.22
C ILE A 68 -4.29 -0.43 6.74
N PHE A 69 -3.31 -0.15 5.87
CA PHE A 69 -3.43 -0.43 4.43
C PHE A 69 -3.59 -1.93 4.16
N ASN A 70 -2.75 -2.76 4.78
CA ASN A 70 -2.78 -4.20 4.57
C ASN A 70 -4.08 -4.82 5.08
N ASP A 71 -4.57 -4.38 6.24
CA ASP A 71 -5.82 -4.88 6.81
C ASP A 71 -7.02 -4.54 5.91
N ILE A 72 -7.09 -3.31 5.39
CA ILE A 72 -8.15 -2.92 4.44
C ILE A 72 -8.06 -3.74 3.15
N MET A 73 -6.86 -3.97 2.63
CA MET A 73 -6.67 -4.75 1.41
C MET A 73 -6.95 -6.24 1.62
N ASP A 74 -6.63 -6.80 2.79
CA ASP A 74 -7.00 -8.17 3.16
C ASP A 74 -8.52 -8.34 3.17
N ASP A 75 -9.24 -7.43 3.82
CA ASP A 75 -10.71 -7.39 3.84
C ASP A 75 -11.28 -7.35 2.41
N VAL A 76 -10.78 -6.45 1.57
CA VAL A 76 -11.26 -6.28 0.20
C VAL A 76 -10.95 -7.51 -0.65
N MET A 77 -9.72 -8.02 -0.61
CA MET A 77 -9.31 -9.16 -1.43
C MET A 77 -10.01 -10.47 -1.03
N SER A 78 -10.53 -10.55 0.21
CA SER A 78 -11.38 -11.67 0.65
C SER A 78 -12.76 -11.70 -0.02
N MET A 79 -13.24 -10.58 -0.57
CA MET A 79 -14.53 -10.51 -1.26
C MET A 79 -14.48 -11.25 -2.60
N GLY A 80 -15.63 -11.78 -3.05
CA GLY A 80 -15.71 -12.60 -4.27
C GLY A 80 -15.69 -11.78 -5.56
N GLU A 81 -16.59 -10.80 -5.70
CA GLU A 81 -16.71 -10.02 -6.93
C GLU A 81 -15.81 -8.77 -6.95
N ASN A 82 -15.17 -8.50 -8.09
CA ASN A 82 -14.36 -7.29 -8.27
C ASN A 82 -15.19 -6.00 -8.18
N SER A 83 -16.45 -6.04 -8.62
CA SER A 83 -17.40 -4.93 -8.50
C SER A 83 -17.60 -4.50 -7.05
N GLU A 84 -17.83 -5.47 -6.15
CA GLU A 84 -17.99 -5.27 -4.71
C GLU A 84 -16.69 -4.76 -4.06
N ARG A 85 -15.55 -5.32 -4.46
CA ARG A 85 -14.22 -4.86 -4.02
C ARG A 85 -14.01 -3.38 -4.28
N ILE A 86 -14.33 -2.92 -5.49
CA ILE A 86 -14.16 -1.50 -5.89
C ILE A 86 -15.07 -0.59 -5.05
N ILE A 87 -16.31 -1.01 -4.80
CA ILE A 87 -17.29 -0.26 -4.03
C ILE A 87 -16.87 -0.16 -2.56
N GLU A 88 -16.42 -1.26 -1.96
CA GLU A 88 -15.96 -1.25 -0.58
C GLU A 88 -14.68 -0.42 -0.41
N LEU A 89 -13.72 -0.55 -1.34
CA LEU A 89 -12.53 0.32 -1.40
C LEU A 89 -12.94 1.80 -1.43
N GLN A 90 -13.91 2.18 -2.25
CA GLN A 90 -14.38 3.56 -2.33
C GLN A 90 -14.91 4.06 -0.99
N LYS A 91 -15.74 3.27 -0.29
CA LYS A 91 -16.28 3.63 1.03
C LYS A 91 -15.20 3.81 2.08
N ARG A 92 -14.21 2.90 2.11
CA ARG A 92 -13.06 2.97 3.02
C ARG A 92 -12.20 4.21 2.73
N ILE A 93 -11.93 4.51 1.45
CA ILE A 93 -11.20 5.71 1.03
C ILE A 93 -11.93 6.98 1.48
N ASP A 94 -13.25 7.07 1.26
CA ASP A 94 -14.02 8.27 1.61
C ASP A 94 -14.12 8.47 3.14
N SER A 95 -14.16 7.37 3.90
CA SER A 95 -14.07 7.40 5.35
C SER A 95 -12.71 7.90 5.83
N LEU A 96 -11.62 7.46 5.21
CA LEU A 96 -10.25 7.89 5.55
C LEU A 96 -9.96 9.34 5.17
N LYS A 97 -10.55 9.86 4.09
CA LYS A 97 -10.41 11.27 3.67
C LYS A 97 -10.92 12.26 4.71
N SER A 98 -11.88 11.87 5.54
CA SER A 98 -12.39 12.71 6.62
C SER A 98 -11.33 13.03 7.68
N THR A 99 -10.25 12.22 7.74
CA THR A 99 -9.18 12.36 8.72
C THR A 99 -7.88 12.82 8.03
N PRO A 100 -7.37 14.04 8.29
CA PRO A 100 -6.17 14.58 7.63
C PRO A 100 -4.92 13.71 7.80
N LYS A 101 -4.82 12.98 8.92
CA LYS A 101 -3.70 12.08 9.25
C LYS A 101 -3.61 10.88 8.29
N ASN A 102 -4.72 10.43 7.72
CA ASN A 102 -4.79 9.22 6.89
C ASN A 102 -4.71 9.50 5.39
N LYS A 103 -4.41 10.75 5.01
CA LYS A 103 -4.37 11.19 3.61
C LYS A 103 -3.47 10.30 2.76
N LYS A 104 -2.26 9.99 3.26
CA LYS A 104 -1.31 9.12 2.54
C LYS A 104 -1.88 7.73 2.28
N VAL A 105 -2.43 7.08 3.31
CA VAL A 105 -3.07 5.76 3.17
C VAL A 105 -4.20 5.81 2.15
N SER A 106 -5.03 6.87 2.18
CA SER A 106 -6.12 7.03 1.21
C SER A 106 -5.63 7.20 -0.23
N ASP A 107 -4.50 7.87 -0.45
CA ASP A 107 -3.89 8.03 -1.77
C ASP A 107 -3.35 6.69 -2.30
N PHE A 108 -2.72 5.87 -1.45
CA PHE A 108 -2.28 4.52 -1.80
C PHE A 108 -3.45 3.59 -2.14
N LEU A 109 -4.51 3.59 -1.32
CA LEU A 109 -5.72 2.79 -1.59
C LEU A 109 -6.41 3.22 -2.90
N ARG A 110 -6.37 4.51 -3.25
CA ARG A 110 -6.90 5.01 -4.53
C ARG A 110 -6.10 4.50 -5.73
N ASN A 111 -4.78 4.38 -5.59
CA ASN A 111 -3.93 3.79 -6.63
C ASN A 111 -4.27 2.31 -6.83
N GLU A 112 -4.45 1.55 -5.74
CA GLU A 112 -4.89 0.14 -5.81
C GLU A 112 -6.28 0.00 -6.43
N GLN A 113 -7.22 0.85 -6.06
CA GLN A 113 -8.54 0.88 -6.69
C GLN A 113 -8.44 1.10 -8.20
N ALA A 114 -7.60 2.05 -8.64
CA ALA A 114 -7.39 2.30 -10.07
C ALA A 114 -6.75 1.11 -10.79
N GLN A 115 -5.83 0.40 -10.13
CA GLN A 115 -5.21 -0.82 -10.65
C GLN A 115 -6.23 -1.96 -10.75
N LEU A 116 -7.05 -2.14 -9.74
CA LEU A 116 -8.09 -3.16 -9.70
C LEU A 116 -9.18 -2.92 -10.77
N ILE A 117 -9.56 -1.66 -11.02
CA ILE A 117 -10.44 -1.28 -12.15
C ILE A 117 -9.78 -1.62 -13.49
N ARG A 118 -8.48 -1.31 -13.68
CA ARG A 118 -7.77 -1.61 -14.93
C ARG A 118 -7.69 -3.11 -15.21
N TRP A 119 -7.50 -3.93 -14.18
CA TRP A 119 -7.39 -5.38 -14.30
C TRP A 119 -8.74 -6.07 -14.50
N SER A 120 -9.73 -5.71 -13.68
CA SER A 120 -11.08 -6.29 -13.78
C SER A 120 -11.80 -5.83 -15.04
N LYS A 121 -11.45 -4.65 -15.58
CA LYS A 121 -12.24 -3.92 -16.60
C LYS A 121 -13.69 -3.68 -16.15
N ASP A 122 -13.96 -3.82 -14.86
CA ASP A 122 -15.24 -3.57 -14.24
C ASP A 122 -15.24 -2.18 -13.64
N LEU A 123 -16.32 -1.45 -13.90
CA LEU A 123 -16.59 -0.20 -13.21
C LEU A 123 -17.43 -0.48 -11.97
N PRO A 124 -17.32 0.35 -10.91
CA PRO A 124 -18.27 0.29 -9.82
C PRO A 124 -19.68 0.44 -10.41
N ARG A 125 -20.56 -0.53 -10.15
CA ARG A 125 -21.94 -0.51 -10.65
C ARG A 125 -22.72 0.55 -9.87
N VAL A 126 -22.67 1.80 -10.33
CA VAL A 126 -23.32 2.94 -9.67
C VAL A 126 -24.83 3.01 -9.96
N TYR A 127 -25.35 2.26 -10.93
CA TYR A 127 -26.76 2.39 -11.32
C TYR A 127 -27.50 1.07 -11.32
N ASN A 128 -28.33 0.87 -10.30
CA ASN A 128 -29.60 0.20 -10.49
C ASN A 128 -30.55 1.26 -11.04
N THR A 129 -30.59 1.44 -12.37
CA THR A 129 -31.57 2.35 -12.98
C THR A 129 -32.95 1.79 -12.64
N MET A 130 -33.68 2.43 -11.72
CA MET A 130 -35.09 2.14 -11.52
C MET A 130 -35.79 2.37 -12.86
N PRO A 131 -36.31 1.32 -13.52
CA PRO A 131 -36.89 1.43 -14.85
C PRO A 131 -38.11 2.36 -14.89
N GLU A 132 -38.72 2.65 -13.73
CA GLU A 132 -39.83 3.60 -13.58
C GLU A 132 -39.48 5.06 -13.90
N LYS A 133 -38.21 5.47 -13.83
CA LYS A 133 -37.79 6.85 -14.13
C LYS A 133 -37.34 7.07 -15.57
N LEU A 134 -37.42 6.03 -16.41
CA LEU A 134 -37.10 6.07 -17.84
C LEU A 134 -38.35 6.18 -18.72
N ARG A 135 -39.51 6.49 -18.13
CA ARG A 135 -40.77 6.75 -18.84
C ARG A 135 -41.17 8.21 -18.75
#